data_AF-A0A7S3FDE4-F1
#
_entry.id   AF-A0A7S3FDE4-F1
#
_cell.length_a   1.000
_cell.length_b   1.000
_cell.length_c   1.000
_cell.angle_alpha   90.00
_cell.angle_beta   90.00
_cell.angle_gamma   90.00
#
_symmetry.space_group_name_H-M   'P 1'
#
loop_
_entity.id
_entity.type
_entity.pdbx_description
1 polymer ?
#
loop_
_entity_poly.entity_id
_entity_poly.type
_entity_poly.pdbx_seq_one_letter_code
_entity_poly.pdbx_strand_id
1 'polypeptide(L)'
;CIIGGHAVTELVGSRAPQTWRQGVPAPDLDVLDLEGLKFYFNYPLRKACELLQCGETKLKRHCRALGVPRWPYRKLRSLSNLIDALDGDGSDKAHDAVNQLLSQKHGMQDNPTTAMPTRTKRLRQAHYKAVCKAKRKKADASRGADAEPPGSSRLEAMEQAGETAPGDAQ
;
A
#
# COMPACT_ATOMS: atom_id res chain seq x y z
N CYS A 1 6.66 -44.34 -5.39
CA CYS A 1 5.24 -44.10 -5.09
C CYS A 1 4.84 -42.68 -5.48
N ILE A 2 3.58 -42.50 -5.91
CA ILE A 2 2.87 -41.23 -6.12
C ILE A 2 2.17 -40.91 -4.74
N ILE A 3 1.68 -39.73 -4.34
CA ILE A 3 1.24 -38.47 -5.00
C ILE A 3 1.52 -37.26 -4.07
N GLY A 4 1.72 -36.06 -4.66
CA GLY A 4 1.36 -34.78 -4.01
C GLY A 4 2.51 -33.97 -3.39
N GLY A 5 2.78 -32.72 -3.78
CA GLY A 5 2.11 -31.90 -4.80
C GLY A 5 0.92 -31.09 -4.28
N HIS A 6 1.16 -30.12 -3.39
CA HIS A 6 0.20 -29.05 -3.08
C HIS A 6 0.78 -27.68 -3.45
N ALA A 7 0.33 -27.14 -4.58
CA ALA A 7 0.59 -25.76 -4.96
C ALA A 7 -0.43 -24.85 -4.26
N VAL A 8 0.04 -23.95 -3.39
CA VAL A 8 -0.79 -22.90 -2.77
C VAL A 8 -0.75 -21.63 -3.64
N THR A 9 -1.48 -21.64 -4.75
CA THR A 9 -1.64 -20.49 -5.66
C THR A 9 -3.11 -20.22 -5.97
N GLU A 10 -3.94 -20.06 -4.93
CA GLU A 10 -5.36 -19.71 -5.03
C GLU A 10 -5.71 -18.68 -3.95
N LEU A 11 -5.35 -17.40 -4.17
CA LEU A 11 -5.89 -16.27 -3.40
C LEU A 11 -5.68 -14.94 -4.15
N VAL A 12 -6.55 -14.69 -5.13
CA VAL A 12 -7.32 -13.44 -5.33
C VAL A 12 -8.27 -13.68 -6.52
N GLY A 13 -9.25 -14.55 -6.28
CA GLY A 13 -10.44 -14.68 -7.11
C GLY A 13 -11.36 -13.48 -6.96
N SER A 14 -10.89 -12.28 -7.34
CA SER A 14 -11.76 -11.09 -7.41
C SER A 14 -12.70 -11.24 -8.60
N ARG A 15 -13.82 -11.91 -8.33
CA ARG A 15 -14.97 -12.13 -9.19
C ARG A 15 -15.25 -10.91 -10.06
N ALA A 16 -15.12 -11.11 -11.36
CA ALA A 16 -15.53 -10.18 -12.40
C ALA A 16 -16.94 -9.60 -12.11
N PRO A 17 -17.19 -8.29 -12.32
CA PRO A 17 -18.53 -7.72 -12.26
C PRO A 17 -19.56 -8.53 -13.04
N GLN A 18 -20.78 -8.50 -12.50
CA GLN A 18 -21.85 -9.45 -12.80
C GLN A 18 -22.31 -9.44 -14.27
N THR A 19 -21.98 -8.37 -15.01
CA THR A 19 -22.21 -8.21 -16.46
C THR A 19 -21.44 -9.22 -17.31
N TRP A 20 -20.21 -9.58 -16.93
CA TRP A 20 -19.40 -10.54 -17.72
C TRP A 20 -19.74 -12.01 -17.43
N ARG A 21 -20.68 -12.29 -16.52
CA ARG A 21 -21.28 -13.62 -16.37
C ARG A 21 -22.30 -13.94 -17.48
N GLN A 22 -22.70 -12.95 -18.29
CA GLN A 22 -23.75 -13.07 -19.31
C GLN A 22 -23.23 -13.20 -20.76
N GLY A 23 -21.93 -13.46 -20.96
CA GLY A 23 -21.37 -13.66 -22.31
C GLY A 23 -21.30 -12.41 -23.19
N VAL A 24 -21.55 -11.22 -22.64
CA VAL A 24 -21.35 -9.94 -23.35
C VAL A 24 -19.85 -9.78 -23.65
N PRO A 25 -19.45 -9.58 -24.92
CA PRO A 25 -18.05 -9.36 -25.26
C PRO A 25 -17.51 -8.10 -24.57
N ALA A 26 -16.23 -8.10 -24.22
CA ALA A 26 -15.60 -6.88 -23.72
C ALA A 26 -15.71 -5.76 -24.79
N PRO A 27 -15.99 -4.50 -24.41
CA PRO A 27 -16.06 -3.41 -25.38
C PRO A 27 -14.71 -3.28 -26.09
N ASP A 28 -14.72 -3.12 -27.41
CA ASP A 28 -13.45 -2.89 -28.12
C ASP A 28 -12.86 -1.57 -27.65
N LEU A 29 -11.60 -1.64 -27.24
CA LEU A 29 -10.83 -0.52 -26.75
C LEU A 29 -10.81 0.63 -27.76
N ASP A 30 -10.79 0.35 -29.07
CA ASP A 30 -10.70 1.40 -30.09
C ASP A 30 -12.00 2.23 -30.23
N VAL A 31 -13.12 1.71 -29.72
CA VAL A 31 -14.42 2.42 -29.63
C VAL A 31 -14.63 3.04 -28.24
N LEU A 32 -13.88 2.61 -27.22
CA LEU A 32 -14.01 3.08 -25.86
C LEU A 32 -13.50 4.52 -25.71
N ASP A 33 -14.37 5.43 -25.29
CA ASP A 33 -14.03 6.82 -25.07
C ASP A 33 -13.36 7.06 -23.70
N LEU A 34 -13.06 8.32 -23.38
CA LEU A 34 -12.45 8.67 -22.10
C LEU A 34 -13.40 8.36 -20.93
N GLU A 35 -14.72 8.52 -21.10
CA GLU A 35 -15.71 8.27 -20.04
C GLU A 35 -15.81 6.78 -19.69
N GLY A 36 -15.95 5.92 -20.70
CA GLY A 36 -15.87 4.46 -20.55
C GLY A 36 -14.55 4.01 -19.91
N LEU A 37 -13.44 4.72 -20.17
CA LEU A 37 -12.15 4.43 -19.55
C LEU A 37 -12.07 4.82 -18.05
N LYS A 38 -12.84 5.83 -17.58
CA LYS A 38 -12.82 6.29 -16.17
C LYS A 38 -13.17 5.19 -15.18
N PHE A 39 -14.10 4.30 -15.53
CA PHE A 39 -14.50 3.16 -14.70
C PHE A 39 -13.31 2.24 -14.36
N TYR A 40 -12.34 2.12 -15.28
CA TYR A 40 -11.18 1.25 -15.14
C TYR A 40 -10.02 1.87 -14.36
N PHE A 41 -9.97 3.21 -14.21
CA PHE A 41 -8.87 3.92 -13.55
C PHE A 41 -8.64 3.53 -12.07
N ASN A 42 -9.67 3.00 -11.40
CA ASN A 42 -9.56 2.51 -10.02
C ASN A 42 -8.80 1.17 -9.91
N TYR A 43 -8.51 0.51 -11.03
CA TYR A 43 -7.80 -0.77 -11.08
C TYR A 43 -6.32 -0.61 -11.51
N PRO A 44 -5.42 -1.53 -11.09
CA PRO A 44 -4.08 -1.63 -11.66
C PRO A 44 -4.14 -1.82 -13.18
N LEU A 45 -3.13 -1.32 -13.91
CA LEU A 45 -3.08 -1.41 -15.37
C LEU A 45 -3.29 -2.85 -15.89
N ARG A 46 -2.54 -3.82 -15.33
CA ARG A 46 -2.69 -5.25 -15.65
C ARG A 46 -4.12 -5.73 -15.45
N LYS A 47 -4.78 -5.33 -14.35
CA LYS A 47 -6.16 -5.72 -14.11
C LYS A 47 -7.08 -5.08 -15.15
N ALA A 48 -6.99 -3.78 -15.39
CA ALA A 48 -7.75 -3.10 -16.45
C ALA A 48 -7.59 -3.76 -17.83
N CYS A 49 -6.39 -4.23 -18.17
CA CYS A 49 -6.13 -5.00 -19.40
C CYS A 49 -6.90 -6.33 -19.44
N GLU A 50 -6.96 -7.07 -18.33
CA GLU A 50 -7.80 -8.28 -18.21
C GLU A 50 -9.31 -7.95 -18.37
N LEU A 51 -9.78 -6.84 -17.79
CA LEU A 51 -11.19 -6.42 -17.87
C LEU A 51 -11.59 -5.95 -19.28
N LEU A 52 -10.64 -5.40 -20.03
CA LEU A 52 -10.79 -4.91 -21.41
C LEU A 52 -10.29 -5.90 -22.47
N GLN A 53 -9.93 -7.12 -22.06
CA GLN A 53 -9.39 -8.19 -22.91
C GLN A 53 -8.29 -7.74 -23.91
N CYS A 54 -7.45 -6.78 -23.50
CA CYS A 54 -6.47 -6.14 -24.38
C CYS A 54 -5.05 -6.20 -23.81
N GLY A 55 -4.03 -6.13 -24.67
CA GLY A 55 -2.64 -6.04 -24.24
C GLY A 55 -2.29 -4.66 -23.68
N GLU A 56 -1.42 -4.58 -22.66
CA GLU A 56 -1.06 -3.31 -22.04
C GLU A 56 -0.60 -2.25 -23.04
N THR A 57 0.10 -2.65 -24.11
CA THR A 57 0.59 -1.74 -25.14
C THR A 57 -0.56 -1.12 -25.95
N LYS A 58 -1.65 -1.86 -26.24
CA LYS A 58 -2.85 -1.30 -26.88
C LYS A 58 -3.49 -0.28 -25.93
N LEU A 59 -3.72 -0.65 -24.67
CA LEU A 59 -4.30 0.23 -23.64
C LEU A 59 -3.47 1.50 -23.43
N LYS A 60 -2.14 1.40 -23.30
CA LYS A 60 -1.24 2.55 -23.12
C LYS A 60 -1.20 3.46 -24.34
N ARG A 61 -1.31 2.93 -25.58
CA ARG A 61 -1.43 3.74 -26.80
C ARG A 61 -2.75 4.50 -26.84
N HIS A 62 -3.86 3.81 -26.56
CA HIS A 62 -5.20 4.40 -26.54
C HIS A 62 -5.33 5.51 -25.49
N CYS A 63 -4.88 5.24 -24.25
CA CYS A 63 -4.83 6.24 -23.18
C CYS A 63 -4.11 7.52 -23.61
N ARG A 64 -2.97 7.40 -24.33
CA ARG A 64 -2.19 8.55 -24.80
C ARG A 64 -2.92 9.34 -25.89
N ALA A 65 -3.63 8.66 -26.80
CA ALA A 65 -4.46 9.31 -27.81
C ALA A 65 -5.60 10.12 -27.15
N LEU A 66 -6.21 9.59 -26.08
CA LEU A 66 -7.21 10.27 -25.25
C LEU A 66 -6.62 11.31 -24.26
N GLY A 67 -5.37 11.75 -24.44
CA GLY A 67 -4.74 12.78 -23.61
C GLY A 67 -4.30 12.33 -22.21
N VAL A 68 -4.24 11.03 -21.94
CA VAL A 68 -3.83 10.43 -20.65
C VAL A 68 -2.42 9.82 -20.74
N PRO A 69 -1.35 10.60 -20.47
CA PRO A 69 0.03 10.15 -20.69
C PRO A 69 0.48 9.04 -19.72
N ARG A 70 -0.17 8.93 -18.54
CA ARG A 70 0.18 7.99 -17.48
C ARG A 70 -1.05 7.48 -16.75
N TRP A 71 -1.14 6.16 -16.57
CA TRP A 71 -2.25 5.51 -15.88
C TRP A 71 -2.48 6.09 -14.46
N PRO A 72 -3.67 6.64 -14.16
CA PRO A 72 -3.91 7.44 -12.95
C PRO A 72 -4.00 6.63 -11.65
N TYR A 73 -4.13 5.30 -11.72
CA TYR A 73 -4.27 4.38 -10.57
C TYR A 73 -3.34 4.69 -9.39
N ARG A 74 -2.05 5.02 -9.63
CA ARG A 74 -1.11 5.32 -8.54
C ARG A 74 -1.51 6.56 -7.72
N LYS A 75 -2.15 7.56 -8.34
CA LYS A 75 -2.66 8.77 -7.67
C LYS A 75 -3.96 8.44 -6.93
N LEU A 76 -4.89 7.77 -7.59
CA LEU A 76 -6.19 7.38 -7.03
C LEU A 76 -6.08 6.42 -5.84
N ARG A 77 -5.21 5.40 -5.93
CA ARG A 77 -4.93 4.47 -4.82
C ARG A 77 -4.36 5.20 -3.60
N SER A 78 -3.56 6.23 -3.81
CA SER A 78 -3.04 7.04 -2.70
C SER A 78 -4.13 7.89 -2.01
N LEU A 79 -5.22 8.22 -2.71
CA LEU A 79 -6.36 8.92 -2.11
C LEU A 79 -7.25 7.93 -1.37
N SER A 80 -7.58 6.77 -1.96
CA SER A 80 -8.29 5.70 -1.24
C SER A 80 -7.60 5.35 0.07
N ASN A 81 -6.29 5.05 0.05
CA ASN A 81 -5.53 4.72 1.26
C ASN A 81 -5.49 5.86 2.33
N LEU A 82 -5.83 7.11 1.99
CA LEU A 82 -5.99 8.20 2.96
C LEU A 82 -7.43 8.29 3.49
N ILE A 83 -8.41 8.03 2.63
CA ILE A 83 -9.82 7.91 3.00
C ILE A 83 -9.99 6.74 3.98
N ASP A 84 -9.53 5.55 3.60
CA ASP A 84 -9.57 4.31 4.40
C ASP A 84 -8.92 4.47 5.79
N ALA A 85 -7.97 5.40 5.94
CA ALA A 85 -7.25 5.66 7.18
C ALA A 85 -7.92 6.73 8.07
N LEU A 86 -8.80 7.58 7.52
CA LEU A 86 -9.54 8.62 8.23
C LEU A 86 -10.95 8.17 8.60
N ASP A 87 -11.55 7.29 7.80
CA ASP A 87 -12.90 6.75 8.00
C ASP A 87 -13.06 6.02 9.36
N GLY A 88 -11.95 5.45 9.87
CA GLY A 88 -11.91 4.78 11.18
C GLY A 88 -11.80 5.70 12.41
N ASP A 89 -11.66 7.02 12.25
CA ASP A 89 -11.49 7.97 13.37
C ASP A 89 -12.84 8.48 13.92
N GLY A 90 -13.94 8.34 13.17
CA GLY A 90 -15.30 8.66 13.60
C GLY A 90 -15.60 10.14 13.92
N SER A 91 -14.60 11.02 13.88
CA SER A 91 -14.75 12.46 14.17
C SER A 91 -15.36 13.24 12.99
N ASP A 92 -16.20 14.24 13.26
CA ASP A 92 -16.75 15.17 12.26
C ASP A 92 -15.65 15.79 11.37
N LYS A 93 -14.49 16.08 11.95
CA LYS A 93 -13.31 16.62 11.24
C LYS A 93 -12.67 15.61 10.31
N ALA A 94 -12.71 14.32 10.66
CA ALA A 94 -12.26 13.24 9.80
C ALA A 94 -13.27 13.02 8.66
N HIS A 95 -14.57 13.09 8.93
CA HIS A 95 -15.62 12.99 7.93
C HIS A 95 -15.56 14.13 6.89
N ASP A 96 -15.38 15.39 7.30
CA ASP A 96 -15.14 16.51 6.36
C ASP A 96 -13.86 16.31 5.52
N ALA A 97 -12.77 15.87 6.15
CA ALA A 97 -11.53 15.55 5.46
C ALA A 97 -11.69 14.40 4.44
N VAL A 98 -12.47 13.37 4.75
CA VAL A 98 -12.83 12.27 3.85
C VAL A 98 -13.63 12.81 2.65
N ASN A 99 -14.65 13.63 2.88
CA ASN A 99 -15.44 14.23 1.81
C ASN A 99 -14.59 15.12 0.87
N GLN A 100 -13.67 15.91 1.42
CA GLN A 100 -12.69 16.67 0.63
C GLN A 100 -11.78 15.75 -0.21
N LEU A 101 -11.33 14.61 0.32
CA LEU A 101 -10.50 13.64 -0.42
C LEU A 101 -11.30 12.89 -1.49
N LEU A 102 -12.59 12.59 -1.26
CA LEU A 102 -13.49 11.99 -2.23
C LEU A 102 -13.74 12.93 -3.42
N SER A 103 -14.03 14.21 -3.16
CA SER A 103 -14.16 15.24 -4.20
C SER A 103 -12.88 15.37 -5.04
N GLN A 104 -11.71 15.41 -4.39
CA GLN A 104 -10.42 15.43 -5.09
C GLN A 104 -10.18 14.15 -5.91
N LYS A 105 -10.58 12.98 -5.40
CA LYS A 105 -10.47 11.70 -6.11
C LYS A 105 -11.33 11.70 -7.38
N HIS A 106 -12.56 12.16 -7.29
CA HIS A 106 -13.48 12.26 -8.43
C HIS A 106 -12.92 13.18 -9.53
N GLY A 107 -12.56 14.43 -9.20
CA GLY A 107 -11.97 15.36 -10.17
C GLY A 107 -10.65 14.86 -10.79
N MET A 108 -9.92 13.97 -10.11
CA MET A 108 -8.73 13.29 -10.64
C MET A 108 -9.03 12.00 -11.44
N GLN A 109 -10.23 11.43 -11.33
CA GLN A 109 -10.73 10.42 -12.26
C GLN A 109 -11.17 11.09 -13.57
N ASP A 110 -11.87 12.22 -13.49
CA ASP A 110 -12.32 12.98 -14.65
C ASP A 110 -11.17 13.57 -15.46
N ASN A 111 -10.21 14.17 -14.77
CA ASN A 111 -9.03 14.78 -15.36
C ASN A 111 -7.78 14.02 -14.91
N PRO A 112 -7.46 12.85 -15.51
CA PRO A 112 -6.36 12.00 -15.07
C PRO A 112 -4.98 12.62 -15.28
N THR A 113 -4.87 13.68 -16.08
CA THR A 113 -3.65 14.48 -16.26
C THR A 113 -3.39 15.44 -15.10
N THR A 114 -4.43 15.85 -14.35
CA THR A 114 -4.32 16.77 -13.20
C THR A 114 -3.36 16.28 -12.12
N ALA A 115 -2.52 17.18 -11.61
CA ALA A 115 -1.58 16.89 -10.54
C ALA A 115 -2.27 16.79 -9.17
N MET A 116 -1.82 15.87 -8.29
CA MET A 116 -2.31 15.84 -6.90
C MET A 116 -2.03 17.20 -6.21
N PRO A 117 -3.00 17.76 -5.46
CA PRO A 117 -2.80 19.00 -4.70
C PRO A 117 -1.65 18.91 -3.69
N THR A 118 -0.97 20.04 -3.45
CA THR A 118 0.19 20.10 -2.53
C THR A 118 -0.18 19.80 -1.08
N ARG A 119 -1.35 20.27 -0.61
CA ARG A 119 -1.92 19.91 0.71
C ARG A 119 -2.03 18.39 0.87
N THR A 120 -2.62 17.71 -0.10
CA THR A 120 -2.83 16.26 -0.11
C THR A 120 -1.52 15.47 -0.23
N LYS A 121 -0.54 16.00 -0.98
CA LYS A 121 0.83 15.45 -0.99
C LYS A 121 1.51 15.51 0.39
N ARG A 122 1.34 16.61 1.13
CA ARG A 122 1.87 16.76 2.51
C ARG A 122 1.16 15.83 3.48
N LEU A 123 -0.17 15.73 3.41
CA LEU A 123 -0.97 14.80 4.22
C LEU A 123 -0.54 13.34 4.01
N ARG A 124 -0.39 12.90 2.75
CA ARG A 124 0.15 11.56 2.41
C ARG A 124 1.53 11.32 3.04
N GLN A 125 2.41 12.31 3.01
CA GLN A 125 3.76 12.18 3.57
C GLN A 125 3.73 12.06 5.11
N ALA A 126 2.87 12.82 5.79
CA ALA A 126 2.66 12.71 7.23
C ALA A 126 2.11 11.33 7.62
N HIS A 127 1.05 10.88 6.93
CA HIS A 127 0.46 9.55 7.13
C HIS A 127 1.50 8.43 6.91
N TYR A 128 2.26 8.46 5.82
CA TYR A 128 3.30 7.47 5.54
C TYR A 128 4.38 7.45 6.63
N LYS A 129 4.85 8.62 7.10
CA LYS A 129 5.80 8.71 8.22
C LYS A 129 5.25 8.10 9.51
N ALA A 130 3.97 8.35 9.82
CA ALA A 130 3.31 7.78 11.00
C ALA A 130 3.21 6.24 10.91
N VAL A 131 2.74 5.71 9.77
CA VAL A 131 2.65 4.26 9.53
C VAL A 131 4.01 3.58 9.60
N CYS A 132 5.06 4.15 8.99
CA CYS A 132 6.41 3.62 9.07
C CYS A 132 6.97 3.65 10.51
N LYS A 133 6.72 4.72 11.27
CA LYS A 133 7.12 4.82 12.69
C LYS A 133 6.41 3.75 13.53
N ALA A 134 5.12 3.54 13.32
CA ALA A 134 4.33 2.50 14.00
C ALA A 134 4.83 1.08 13.66
N LYS A 135 5.11 0.79 12.37
CA LYS A 135 5.68 -0.51 11.96
C LYS A 135 7.04 -0.79 12.59
N ARG A 136 7.92 0.22 12.66
CA ARG A 136 9.22 0.09 13.35
C ARG A 136 9.05 -0.21 14.84
N LYS A 137 8.19 0.53 15.55
CA LYS A 137 7.88 0.24 16.98
C LYS A 137 7.35 -1.17 17.21
N LYS A 138 6.48 -1.68 16.33
CA LYS A 138 5.96 -3.05 16.44
C LYS A 138 7.05 -4.11 16.23
N ALA A 139 7.94 -3.91 15.25
CA ALA A 139 9.07 -4.82 14.99
C ALA A 139 10.15 -4.79 16.09
N ASP A 140 10.29 -3.64 16.77
CA ASP A 140 11.15 -3.46 17.94
C ASP A 140 10.57 -4.18 19.16
N ALA A 141 9.27 -3.98 19.44
CA ALA A 141 8.56 -4.66 20.52
C ALA A 141 8.55 -6.19 20.38
N SER A 142 8.41 -6.73 19.15
CA SER A 142 8.50 -8.18 18.93
C SER A 142 9.90 -8.73 19.19
N ARG A 143 10.98 -7.95 18.98
CA ARG A 143 12.35 -8.38 19.25
C ARG A 143 12.72 -8.36 20.74
N GLY A 144 11.99 -7.59 21.56
CA GLY A 144 12.17 -7.56 23.01
C GLY A 144 11.47 -8.71 23.75
N ALA A 145 10.61 -9.49 23.09
CA ALA A 145 9.85 -10.57 23.70
C ALA A 145 10.56 -11.95 23.65
N ASP A 146 11.50 -12.13 22.73
CA ASP A 146 12.28 -13.37 22.56
C ASP A 146 13.61 -13.36 23.37
N ALA A 147 13.79 -12.39 24.27
CA ALA A 147 14.94 -12.30 25.15
C ALA A 147 14.75 -13.21 26.39
N GLU A 148 14.95 -14.52 26.18
CA GLU A 148 15.24 -15.45 27.28
C GLU A 148 16.34 -14.85 28.18
N PRO A 149 16.15 -14.76 29.51
CA PRO A 149 17.15 -14.18 30.39
C PRO A 149 18.41 -15.05 30.36
N PRO A 150 19.60 -14.50 30.06
CA PRO A 150 20.83 -15.27 30.16
C PRO A 150 20.99 -15.76 31.61
N GLY A 151 21.05 -17.09 31.75
CA GLY A 151 21.09 -17.76 33.05
C GLY A 151 22.20 -17.24 33.95
N SER A 152 21.95 -17.31 35.26
CA SER A 152 22.84 -16.86 36.34
C SER A 152 24.28 -17.40 36.18
N SER A 153 25.17 -16.60 35.59
CA SER A 153 26.61 -16.89 35.51
C SER A 153 27.43 -15.59 35.44
N ARG A 154 27.21 -14.71 36.44
CA ARG A 154 27.99 -13.47 36.63
C ARG A 154 28.44 -13.26 38.09
N LEU A 155 28.41 -14.31 38.91
CA LEU A 155 28.87 -14.28 40.30
C LEU A 155 30.12 -15.17 40.54
N GLU A 156 30.47 -16.07 39.62
CA GLU A 156 31.65 -16.96 39.72
C GLU A 156 32.97 -16.37 39.18
N ALA A 157 32.97 -15.13 38.69
CA ALA A 157 34.11 -14.56 37.96
C ALA A 157 34.89 -13.46 38.72
N MET A 158 34.68 -13.29 40.04
CA MET A 158 35.34 -12.23 40.84
C MET A 158 35.93 -12.70 42.19
N GLU A 159 36.24 -14.00 42.32
CA GLU A 159 36.99 -14.55 43.46
C GLU A 159 38.35 -15.12 43.00
N GLN A 160 39.25 -14.26 42.52
CA GLN A 160 40.69 -14.51 42.42
C GLN A 160 41.51 -13.27 41.99
N ALA A 161 41.63 -12.31 42.90
CA ALA A 161 42.77 -11.40 43.05
C ALA A 161 42.58 -10.67 44.40
N GLY A 162 43.51 -10.69 45.33
CA GLY A 162 44.96 -10.78 45.12
C GLY A 162 45.59 -9.60 45.83
N GLU A 163 45.43 -9.62 47.14
CA GLU A 163 45.84 -8.63 48.14
C GLU A 163 47.24 -8.04 47.89
N THR A 164 47.32 -6.71 47.70
CA THR A 164 48.47 -5.88 48.13
C THR A 164 48.00 -4.44 48.34
N ALA A 165 48.27 -3.90 49.53
CA ALA A 165 47.94 -2.52 49.92
C ALA A 165 49.19 -1.61 49.80
N PRO A 166 49.23 -0.36 50.32
CA PRO A 166 49.62 0.79 49.53
C PRO A 166 51.12 1.12 49.61
N GLY A 167 51.57 1.99 48.70
CA GLY A 167 52.95 2.50 48.70
C GLY A 167 53.18 3.62 49.70
N ASP A 168 54.26 3.48 50.47
CA ASP A 168 54.97 4.55 51.18
C ASP A 168 56.24 4.92 50.37
N ALA A 169 56.43 6.20 50.05
CA ALA A 169 57.74 6.87 49.89
C ALA A 169 57.59 8.31 49.35
N GLN A 170 57.55 9.26 50.31
CA GLN A 170 58.17 10.60 50.33
C GLN A 170 58.64 11.27 49.01
#